data_AF-A0A6N9NZR5-F1
#
_entry.id   AF-A0A6N9NZR5-F1
#
_cell.length_a   1.000
_cell.length_b   1.000
_cell.length_c   1.000
_cell.angle_alpha   90.00
_cell.angle_beta   90.00
_cell.angle_gamma   90.00
#
_symmetry.space_group_name_H-M   'P 1'
#
loop_
_entity.id
_entity.type
_entity.pdbx_description
1 polymer ?
#
loop_
_entity_poly.entity_id
_entity_poly.type
_entity_poly.pdbx_seq_one_letter_code
_entity_poly.pdbx_strand_id
1 'polypeptide(L)'
;MENRICRRSLAVYLALWAFFVAAFWLRLDACGLLYGLAAFYIVLPLAALGVCALCGRYGGPWRFALPFALAAGQVLLGMLTFSLSNTLSFGQWNLPELGHVPFTLVPALVGLAIGAALRAFSRRRGA
;
A
#
# COMPACT_ATOMS: atom_id res chain seq x y z
N MET A 1 17.01 -13.03 11.14
CA MET A 1 17.11 -12.62 9.71
C MET A 1 15.83 -11.94 9.21
N GLU A 2 14.75 -12.02 9.98
CA GLU A 2 13.39 -11.59 9.72
C GLU A 2 13.23 -10.09 9.37
N ASN A 3 14.04 -9.22 9.95
CA ASN A 3 13.93 -7.78 9.69
C ASN A 3 14.37 -7.39 8.26
N ARG A 4 15.23 -8.20 7.62
CA ARG A 4 15.69 -7.94 6.24
C ARG A 4 14.63 -8.25 5.19
N ILE A 5 13.79 -9.26 5.41
CA ILE A 5 12.74 -9.65 4.46
C ILE A 5 11.64 -8.59 4.47
N CYS A 6 11.10 -8.24 5.65
CA CYS A 6 10.15 -7.14 5.79
C CYS A 6 10.65 -5.83 5.17
N ARG A 7 11.90 -5.46 5.46
CA ARG A 7 12.49 -4.21 4.92
C ARG A 7 12.64 -4.26 3.40
N ARG A 8 13.02 -5.39 2.81
CA ARG A 8 13.09 -5.56 1.35
C ARG A 8 11.70 -5.47 0.72
N SER A 9 10.70 -6.15 1.29
CA SER A 9 9.32 -6.10 0.82
C SER A 9 8.75 -4.68 0.88
N LEU A 10 9.02 -3.95 1.96
CA LEU A 10 8.64 -2.54 2.09
C LEU A 10 9.35 -1.67 1.05
N ALA A 11 10.64 -1.88 0.80
CA ALA A 11 11.39 -1.15 -0.20
C ALA A 11 10.83 -1.38 -1.61
N VAL A 12 10.44 -2.62 -1.94
CA VAL A 12 9.77 -2.96 -3.21
C VAL A 12 8.41 -2.27 -3.30
N TYR A 13 7.62 -2.28 -2.22
CA TYR A 13 6.35 -1.55 -2.18
C TYR A 13 6.54 -0.05 -2.41
N LEU A 14 7.52 0.58 -1.74
CA LEU A 14 7.82 2.00 -1.91
C LEU A 14 8.32 2.32 -3.32
N ALA A 15 9.12 1.44 -3.92
CA ALA A 15 9.57 1.59 -5.30
C ALA A 15 8.40 1.50 -6.28
N LEU A 16 7.49 0.54 -6.09
CA LEU A 16 6.25 0.44 -6.87
C LEU A 16 5.38 1.69 -6.70
N TRP A 17 5.20 2.15 -5.46
CA TRP A 17 4.45 3.35 -5.13
C TRP A 17 5.03 4.58 -5.85
N ALA A 18 6.34 4.79 -5.78
CA ALA A 18 7.03 5.89 -6.45
C ALA A 18 6.96 5.77 -7.98
N PHE A 19 7.07 4.55 -8.50
CA PHE A 19 6.90 4.27 -9.92
C PHE A 19 5.50 4.65 -10.41
N PHE A 20 4.44 4.37 -9.65
CA PHE A 20 3.08 4.78 -10.02
C PHE A 20 2.89 6.29 -10.00
N VAL A 21 3.47 7.02 -9.03
CA VAL A 21 3.49 8.49 -9.05
C VAL A 21 4.19 8.99 -10.32
N ALA A 22 5.39 8.49 -10.60
CA ALA A 22 6.19 8.94 -11.74
C ALA A 22 5.51 8.61 -13.07
N ALA A 23 4.96 7.41 -13.22
CA ALA A 23 4.26 6.97 -14.42
C ALA A 23 3.05 7.86 -14.76
N PHE A 24 2.30 8.30 -13.75
CA PHE A 24 1.19 9.25 -13.92
C PHE A 24 1.67 10.60 -14.48
N TRP A 25 2.74 11.17 -13.92
CA TRP A 25 3.28 12.46 -14.35
C TRP A 25 3.95 12.42 -15.72
N LEU A 26 4.60 11.30 -16.05
CA LEU A 26 5.23 11.10 -17.34
C LEU A 26 4.22 10.72 -18.45
N ARG A 27 2.92 10.67 -18.13
CA ARG A 27 1.84 10.30 -19.06
C ARG A 27 2.19 9.01 -19.82
N LEU A 28 2.67 7.98 -19.10
CA LEU A 28 3.06 6.70 -19.69
C LEU A 28 1.86 5.90 -20.28
N ASP A 29 0.67 6.49 -20.26
CA ASP A 29 -0.60 5.89 -20.60
C ASP A 29 -1.35 6.66 -21.68
N ALA A 30 -1.53 6.01 -22.84
CA ALA A 30 -2.57 6.36 -23.82
C ALA A 30 -4.00 6.09 -23.29
N CYS A 31 -4.13 5.41 -22.14
CA CYS A 31 -5.38 5.07 -21.45
C CYS A 31 -5.30 5.45 -19.95
N GLY A 32 -5.11 6.74 -19.66
CA GLY A 32 -4.91 7.36 -18.33
C GLY A 32 -5.74 6.81 -17.15
N LEU A 33 -6.94 6.32 -17.44
CA LEU A 33 -7.90 5.88 -16.44
C LEU A 33 -7.65 4.44 -15.96
N LEU A 34 -7.32 3.52 -16.87
CA LEU A 34 -7.24 2.09 -16.57
C LEU A 34 -5.99 1.77 -15.74
N TYR A 35 -4.90 2.49 -15.99
CA TYR A 35 -3.65 2.37 -15.24
C TYR A 35 -3.80 2.89 -13.81
N GLY A 36 -4.39 4.08 -13.64
CA GLY A 36 -4.71 4.64 -12.32
C GLY A 36 -5.62 3.73 -11.51
N LEU A 37 -6.69 3.19 -12.11
CA LEU A 37 -7.63 2.32 -11.40
C LEU A 37 -6.99 0.98 -11.00
N ALA A 38 -6.25 0.33 -11.89
CA ALA A 38 -5.60 -0.95 -11.55
C ALA A 38 -4.50 -0.77 -10.50
N ALA A 39 -3.73 0.32 -10.57
CA ALA A 39 -2.69 0.64 -9.59
C ALA A 39 -3.27 0.82 -8.19
N PHE A 40 -4.25 1.71 -8.06
CA PHE A 40 -4.83 2.11 -6.78
C PHE A 40 -5.67 1.02 -6.12
N TYR A 41 -6.42 0.25 -6.90
CA TYR A 41 -7.42 -0.67 -6.36
C TYR A 41 -6.99 -2.14 -6.36
N ILE A 42 -5.96 -2.49 -7.13
CA ILE A 42 -5.52 -3.89 -7.26
C ILE A 42 -4.06 -4.04 -6.85
N VAL A 43 -3.13 -3.37 -7.54
CA VAL A 43 -1.69 -3.61 -7.37
C VAL A 43 -1.19 -3.20 -5.99
N LEU A 44 -1.45 -1.95 -5.56
CA LEU A 44 -1.02 -1.48 -4.25
C LEU A 44 -1.71 -2.22 -3.09
N PRO A 45 -3.03 -2.47 -3.12
CA PRO A 45 -3.71 -3.25 -2.08
C PRO A 45 -3.18 -4.68 -1.94
N LEU A 46 -2.94 -5.38 -3.06
CA LEU A 46 -2.36 -6.72 -3.04
C LEU A 46 -0.92 -6.72 -2.51
N ALA A 47 -0.12 -5.74 -2.93
CA ALA A 47 1.25 -5.59 -2.42
C ALA A 47 1.24 -5.29 -0.91
N ALA A 48 0.33 -4.43 -0.44
CA ALA A 48 0.16 -4.12 0.97
C ALA A 48 -0.25 -5.36 1.79
N LEU A 49 -1.14 -6.20 1.26
CA LEU A 49 -1.52 -7.48 1.86
C LEU A 49 -0.29 -8.38 2.02
N GLY A 50 0.51 -8.56 0.96
CA GLY A 50 1.71 -9.41 0.99
C GLY A 50 2.75 -8.91 2.00
N VAL A 51 3.03 -7.61 2.01
CA VAL A 51 3.96 -6.97 2.96
C VAL A 51 3.48 -7.15 4.41
N CYS A 52 2.20 -6.87 4.68
CA CYS A 52 1.64 -7.04 6.01
C CYS A 52 1.57 -8.50 6.44
N ALA A 53 1.33 -9.45 5.54
CA ALA A 53 1.36 -10.87 5.85
C ALA A 53 2.75 -11.37 6.24
N LEU A 54 3.77 -10.96 5.48
CA LEU A 54 5.16 -11.25 5.82
C LEU A 54 5.53 -10.63 7.19
N CYS A 55 5.16 -9.38 7.43
CA CYS A 55 5.48 -8.73 8.70
C CYS A 55 4.63 -9.19 9.89
N GLY A 56 3.39 -9.64 9.68
CA GLY A 56 2.59 -10.31 10.70
C GLY A 56 3.21 -11.65 11.13
N ARG A 57 3.74 -12.40 10.15
CA ARG A 57 4.36 -13.72 10.35
C ARG A 57 5.73 -13.64 11.02
N TYR A 58 6.57 -12.69 10.60
CA TYR A 58 7.99 -12.64 10.97
C TYR A 58 8.36 -11.45 11.88
N GLY A 59 7.46 -10.49 12.11
CA GLY A 59 7.82 -9.16 12.65
C GLY A 59 7.52 -8.86 14.14
N GLY A 60 8.15 -7.77 14.60
CA GLY A 60 8.09 -7.17 15.95
C GLY A 60 6.98 -6.12 16.14
N PRO A 61 7.06 -5.24 17.16
CA PRO A 61 5.93 -4.41 17.63
C PRO A 61 5.37 -3.43 16.57
N TRP A 62 6.21 -2.99 15.63
CA TRP A 62 5.86 -2.05 14.55
C TRP A 62 4.88 -2.61 13.51
N ARG A 63 4.60 -3.93 13.53
CA ARG A 63 3.66 -4.56 12.59
C ARG A 63 2.26 -3.93 12.64
N PHE A 64 1.81 -3.46 13.80
CA PHE A 64 0.48 -2.85 13.95
C PHE A 64 0.39 -1.44 13.37
N ALA A 65 1.51 -0.71 13.26
CA ALA A 65 1.56 0.60 12.63
C ALA A 65 1.64 0.51 11.09
N LEU A 66 2.07 -0.64 10.56
CA LEU A 66 2.30 -0.85 9.13
C LEU A 66 1.05 -0.65 8.26
N PRO A 67 -0.14 -1.22 8.60
CA PRO A 67 -1.35 -1.03 7.80
C PRO A 67 -1.75 0.45 7.68
N PHE A 68 -1.61 1.21 8.77
CA PHE A 68 -1.92 2.63 8.79
C PHE A 68 -0.92 3.43 7.94
N ALA A 69 0.37 3.09 7.99
CA ALA A 69 1.38 3.74 7.16
C ALA A 69 1.15 3.49 5.66
N LEU A 70 0.77 2.26 5.28
CA LEU A 70 0.47 1.91 3.88
C LEU A 70 -0.82 2.61 3.40
N ALA A 71 -1.84 2.67 4.24
CA ALA A 71 -3.08 3.39 3.96
C ALA A 71 -2.85 4.90 3.80
N ALA A 72 -2.02 5.50 4.67
CA ALA A 72 -1.59 6.89 4.52
C ALA A 72 -0.84 7.11 3.19
N GLY A 73 0.01 6.16 2.78
CA GLY A 73 0.66 6.19 1.47
C GLY A 73 -0.33 6.17 0.30
N GLN A 74 -1.45 5.45 0.40
CA GLN A 74 -2.48 5.45 -0.65
C GLN A 74 -3.16 6.82 -0.75
N VAL A 75 -3.49 7.46 0.38
CA VAL A 75 -4.04 8.83 0.38
C VAL A 75 -3.05 9.80 -0.26
N LEU A 76 -1.77 9.68 0.10
CA LEU A 76 -0.70 10.50 -0.45
C LEU A 76 -0.57 10.32 -1.98
N LEU A 77 -0.71 9.08 -2.47
CA LEU A 77 -0.69 8.78 -3.90
C LEU A 77 -1.82 9.52 -4.62
N GLY A 78 -3.05 9.48 -4.07
CA GLY A 78 -4.21 10.17 -4.63
C GLY A 78 -4.03 11.69 -4.66
N MET A 79 -3.44 12.24 -3.60
CA MET A 79 -3.12 13.67 -3.54
C MET A 79 -2.09 14.09 -4.58
N LEU A 80 -0.99 13.35 -4.71
CA LEU A 80 0.13 13.65 -5.62
C LEU A 80 -0.21 13.49 -7.10
N THR A 81 -1.29 12.76 -7.42
CA THR A 81 -1.70 12.45 -8.79
C THR A 81 -2.97 13.23 -9.14
N PHE A 82 -4.12 12.74 -8.71
CA PHE A 82 -5.43 13.27 -9.08
C PHE A 82 -5.71 14.65 -8.50
N SER A 83 -5.51 14.86 -7.18
CA SER A 83 -5.78 16.17 -6.57
C SER A 83 -4.83 17.23 -7.10
N LEU A 84 -3.53 16.93 -7.18
CA LEU A 84 -2.52 17.87 -7.66
C LEU A 84 -2.71 18.21 -9.14
N SER A 85 -2.99 17.22 -10.00
CA SER A 85 -3.30 17.46 -11.42
C SER A 85 -4.55 18.34 -11.59
N ASN A 86 -5.60 18.08 -10.81
CA ASN A 86 -6.82 18.90 -10.84
C ASN A 86 -6.58 20.33 -10.37
N THR A 87 -5.80 20.54 -9.30
CA THR A 87 -5.46 21.88 -8.82
C THR A 87 -4.60 22.65 -9.82
N LEU A 88 -3.64 21.99 -10.47
CA LEU A 88 -2.85 22.63 -11.54
C LEU A 88 -3.70 22.98 -12.76
N SER A 89 -4.74 22.19 -13.06
CA SER A 89 -5.57 22.38 -14.26
C SER A 89 -6.70 23.39 -14.05
N PHE A 90 -7.33 23.38 -12.87
CA PHE A 90 -8.57 24.13 -12.60
C PHE A 90 -8.46 25.11 -11.43
N GLY A 91 -7.32 25.18 -10.73
CA GLY A 91 -7.10 26.07 -9.59
C GLY A 91 -7.91 25.73 -8.34
N GLN A 92 -8.71 24.66 -8.36
CA GLN A 92 -9.50 24.22 -7.22
C GLN A 92 -8.75 23.18 -6.40
N TRP A 93 -8.66 23.41 -5.10
CA TRP A 93 -8.09 22.46 -4.15
C TRP A 93 -9.13 21.39 -3.80
N ASN A 94 -8.98 20.18 -4.34
CA ASN A 94 -9.81 19.05 -3.94
C ASN A 94 -9.27 18.43 -2.64
N LEU A 95 -10.13 18.32 -1.63
CA LEU A 95 -9.81 17.61 -0.39
C LEU A 95 -9.37 16.16 -0.69
N PRO A 96 -8.44 15.61 0.12
CA PRO A 96 -8.04 14.21 -0.02
C PRO A 96 -9.25 13.30 0.10
N GLU A 97 -9.46 12.46 -0.91
CA GLU A 97 -10.59 11.54 -0.93
C GLU A 97 -10.30 10.33 -0.02
N LEU A 98 -10.70 10.48 1.25
CA LEU A 98 -10.52 9.46 2.28
C LEU A 98 -11.30 8.16 2.00
N GLY A 99 -12.24 8.18 1.04
CA GLY A 99 -12.95 6.99 0.56
C GLY A 99 -12.03 5.89 0.01
N HIS A 100 -10.79 6.24 -0.34
CA HIS A 100 -9.79 5.29 -0.84
C HIS A 100 -9.07 4.51 0.27
N VAL A 101 -8.97 5.06 1.48
CA VAL A 101 -8.31 4.46 2.65
C VAL A 101 -8.71 3.00 2.90
N PRO A 102 -10.01 2.63 2.94
CA PRO A 102 -10.41 1.26 3.21
C PRO A 102 -9.88 0.25 2.18
N PHE A 103 -9.63 0.67 0.93
CA PHE A 103 -9.20 -0.23 -0.14
C PHE A 103 -7.79 -0.79 0.08
N THR A 104 -6.90 -0.08 0.76
CA THR A 104 -5.58 -0.63 1.12
C THR A 104 -5.50 -1.01 2.60
N LEU A 105 -6.24 -0.32 3.48
CA LEU A 105 -6.27 -0.63 4.90
C LEU A 105 -6.88 -2.02 5.19
N VAL A 106 -8.00 -2.36 4.56
CA VAL A 106 -8.66 -3.67 4.78
C VAL A 106 -7.76 -4.82 4.33
N PRO A 107 -7.19 -4.82 3.10
CA PRO A 107 -6.25 -5.87 2.68
C PRO A 107 -4.97 -5.92 3.52
N ALA A 108 -4.46 -4.76 3.99
CA ALA A 108 -3.30 -4.72 4.87
C ALA A 108 -3.58 -5.34 6.24
N LEU A 109 -4.76 -5.09 6.83
CA LEU A 109 -5.19 -5.72 8.08
C LEU A 109 -5.41 -7.22 7.91
N VAL A 110 -6.04 -7.64 6.81
CA VAL A 110 -6.23 -9.06 6.45
C VAL A 110 -4.88 -9.76 6.31
N GLY A 111 -3.94 -9.15 5.57
CA GLY A 111 -2.57 -9.65 5.44
C GLY A 111 -1.92 -9.83 6.81
N LEU A 112 -1.98 -8.83 7.67
CA LEU A 112 -1.42 -8.88 9.02
C LEU A 112 -2.05 -10.01 9.86
N ALA A 113 -3.37 -10.18 9.80
CA ALA A 113 -4.09 -11.24 10.50
C ALA A 113 -3.67 -12.63 10.02
N ILE A 114 -3.56 -12.84 8.70
CA ILE A 114 -3.05 -14.09 8.10
C ILE A 114 -1.63 -14.37 8.59
N GLY A 115 -0.75 -13.37 8.54
CA GLY A 115 0.62 -13.50 9.01
C GLY A 115 0.69 -13.89 10.49
N ALA A 116 -0.09 -13.23 11.34
CA ALA A 116 -0.16 -13.51 12.77
C ALA A 116 -0.72 -14.92 13.06
N ALA A 117 -1.76 -15.34 12.35
CA ALA A 117 -2.36 -16.68 12.48
C ALA A 117 -1.36 -17.78 12.10
N LEU A 118 -0.64 -17.62 10.99
CA LEU A 118 0.40 -18.55 10.57
C LEU A 118 1.52 -18.69 11.60
N ARG A 119 1.93 -17.58 12.23
CA ARG A 119 2.93 -17.58 13.31
C ARG A 119 2.41 -18.28 14.58
N ALA A 120 1.15 -18.05 14.94
CA ALA A 120 0.54 -18.71 16.08
C ALA A 120 0.45 -20.23 15.85
N PHE A 121 0.09 -20.65 14.64
CA PHE A 121 -0.02 -22.05 14.26
C PHE A 121 1.34 -22.76 14.24
N SER A 122 2.40 -22.12 13.72
CA SER A 122 3.75 -22.69 13.74
C SER A 122 4.30 -22.84 15.17
N ARG A 123 3.95 -21.93 16.09
CA ARG A 123 4.32 -22.04 17.51
C ARG A 123 3.63 -23.21 18.21
N ARG A 124 2.35 -23.47 17.88
CA ARG A 124 1.58 -24.58 18.46
C ARG A 124 2.02 -25.97 17.96
N ARG A 125 2.67 -26.06 16.79
CA ARG A 125 3.21 -27.32 16.25
C ARG A 125 4.67 -27.61 16.65
N GLY A 126 5.34 -26.65 17.27
CA GLY A 126 6.73 -26.77 17.74
C GLY A 126 6.86 -26.92 19.26
N ALA A 127 5.74 -27.10 19.97
CA ALA A 127 5.64 -27.46 21.39
C ALA A 127 4.89 -28.79 21.48
#